data_AF-A0A6L9ERJ7-F1
#
_entry.id   AF-A0A6L9ERJ7-F1
#
_cell.length_a   1.000
_cell.length_b   1.000
_cell.length_c   1.000
_cell.angle_alpha   90.00
_cell.angle_beta   90.00
_cell.angle_gamma   90.00
#
_symmetry.space_group_name_H-M   'P 1'
#
loop_
_entity.id
_entity.type
_entity.pdbx_description
1 polymer ?
#
loop_
_entity_poly.entity_id
_entity_poly.type
_entity_poly.pdbx_seq_one_letter_code
_entity_poly.pdbx_strand_id
1 'polypeptide(L)'
;MKTHENRTLNDMMWLKIILILAAFFIQFVTIAIIFNPSSDEYIKMRIANFLIKIIIIITTFVFTKYIDKRKLSFLGIKFEKNRSIKLFGIGCLIVLCQLTIIDTITYFLKFVEKGYFNFSFKILFMGIGIFAIHTIFTGISEEMLFRGYILGNLLTRYSEFKGVIISSILFTIIHVSSQQTIIDYLDIFLMGIILAELFLISGSLYLPIGVHFISDFIQEEIFRVIAVNENPYAVIKFNITNDVLINGSTIGSKIEILFVISEIIILMFIYNYNKKFNISNMSKP
;
A
#
# COMPACT_ATOMS: atom_id res chain seq x y z
N MET A 1 -34.24 20.34 -10.91
CA MET A 1 -33.13 20.01 -11.85
C MET A 1 -31.85 19.57 -11.13
N LYS A 2 -31.31 20.32 -10.14
CA LYS A 2 -30.12 19.91 -9.34
C LYS A 2 -30.25 18.60 -8.55
N THR A 3 -31.47 18.18 -8.21
CA THR A 3 -31.73 16.94 -7.43
C THR A 3 -31.71 15.66 -8.27
N HIS A 4 -31.97 15.75 -9.58
CA HIS A 4 -31.91 14.60 -10.49
C HIS A 4 -30.47 14.34 -10.99
N GLU A 5 -29.67 15.39 -11.25
CA GLU A 5 -28.25 15.25 -11.64
C GLU A 5 -27.37 14.59 -10.55
N ASN A 6 -27.64 14.87 -9.27
CA ASN A 6 -26.91 14.23 -8.17
C ASN A 6 -27.28 12.75 -7.97
N ARG A 7 -28.48 12.32 -8.40
CA ARG A 7 -28.86 10.89 -8.38
C ARG A 7 -28.11 10.11 -9.47
N THR A 8 -28.10 10.62 -10.71
CA THR A 8 -27.45 9.93 -11.84
C THR A 8 -25.93 9.80 -11.71
N LEU A 9 -25.25 10.80 -11.12
CA LEU A 9 -23.80 10.75 -10.89
C LEU A 9 -23.38 9.73 -9.84
N ASN A 10 -24.23 9.51 -8.82
CA ASN A 10 -24.04 8.43 -7.85
C ASN A 10 -24.39 7.08 -8.47
N ASP A 11 -25.40 7.00 -9.35
CA ASP A 11 -25.84 5.75 -10.01
C ASP A 11 -24.73 5.08 -10.84
N MET A 12 -23.77 5.86 -11.32
CA MET A 12 -22.61 5.37 -12.07
C MET A 12 -21.35 5.11 -11.22
N MET A 13 -21.44 5.04 -9.88
CA MET A 13 -20.27 4.82 -9.02
C MET A 13 -19.42 3.62 -9.45
N TRP A 14 -20.05 2.45 -9.66
CA TRP A 14 -19.34 1.25 -10.09
C TRP A 14 -18.73 1.39 -11.47
N LEU A 15 -19.45 2.04 -12.40
CA LEU A 15 -18.90 2.33 -13.73
C LEU A 15 -17.62 3.16 -13.63
N LYS A 16 -17.59 4.19 -12.78
CA LYS A 16 -16.41 5.02 -12.57
C LYS A 16 -15.24 4.27 -11.93
N ILE A 17 -15.52 3.43 -10.93
CA ILE A 17 -14.51 2.55 -10.30
C ILE A 17 -13.94 1.58 -11.34
N ILE A 18 -14.79 0.96 -12.17
CA ILE A 18 -14.36 0.07 -13.24
C ILE A 18 -13.51 0.83 -14.27
N LEU A 19 -13.92 2.03 -14.66
CA LEU A 19 -13.18 2.84 -15.64
C LEU A 19 -11.80 3.26 -15.12
N ILE A 20 -11.66 3.66 -13.85
CA ILE A 20 -10.35 4.02 -13.30
C ILE A 20 -9.43 2.80 -13.15
N LEU A 21 -9.98 1.64 -12.76
CA LEU A 21 -9.22 0.39 -12.68
C LEU A 21 -8.82 -0.12 -14.07
N ALA A 22 -9.69 0.01 -15.06
CA ALA A 22 -9.36 -0.29 -16.46
C ALA A 22 -8.26 0.65 -16.98
N ALA A 23 -8.33 1.96 -16.65
CA ALA A 23 -7.29 2.90 -16.99
C ALA A 23 -5.94 2.51 -16.36
N PHE A 24 -5.93 2.15 -15.07
CA PHE A 24 -4.73 1.62 -14.39
C PHE A 24 -4.16 0.39 -15.12
N PHE A 25 -4.99 -0.59 -15.44
CA PHE A 25 -4.54 -1.81 -16.12
C PHE A 25 -3.98 -1.52 -17.52
N ILE A 26 -4.66 -0.68 -18.31
CA ILE A 26 -4.19 -0.27 -19.63
C ILE A 26 -2.86 0.46 -19.52
N GLN A 27 -2.68 1.33 -18.54
CA GLN A 27 -1.42 2.04 -18.31
C GLN A 27 -0.28 1.09 -17.95
N PHE A 28 -0.54 0.11 -17.07
CA PHE A 28 0.42 -0.93 -16.70
C PHE A 28 0.89 -1.72 -17.93
N VAL A 29 -0.06 -2.23 -18.73
CA VAL A 29 0.24 -2.98 -19.96
C VAL A 29 0.97 -2.12 -20.98
N THR A 30 0.53 -0.87 -21.17
CA THR A 30 1.14 0.06 -22.14
C THR A 30 2.59 0.35 -21.77
N ILE A 31 2.88 0.62 -20.50
CA ILE A 31 4.25 0.87 -20.05
C ILE A 31 5.10 -0.39 -20.15
N ALA A 32 4.56 -1.55 -19.81
CA ALA A 32 5.27 -2.82 -19.98
C ALA A 32 5.66 -3.06 -21.46
N ILE A 33 4.79 -2.77 -22.41
CA ILE A 33 5.06 -2.92 -23.86
C ILE A 33 6.07 -1.87 -24.35
N ILE A 34 5.88 -0.59 -24.00
CA ILE A 34 6.74 0.51 -24.49
C ILE A 34 8.16 0.38 -23.94
N PHE A 35 8.28 0.15 -22.63
CA PHE A 35 9.61 0.03 -22.03
C PHE A 35 10.23 -1.34 -22.31
N ASN A 36 9.42 -2.40 -22.39
CA ASN A 36 9.86 -3.79 -22.56
C ASN A 36 11.17 -4.07 -21.80
N PRO A 37 11.20 -3.84 -20.47
CA PRO A 37 12.41 -4.06 -19.70
C PRO A 37 12.69 -5.57 -19.68
N SER A 38 13.92 -5.95 -20.02
CA SER A 38 14.36 -7.33 -19.73
C SER A 38 14.46 -7.51 -18.21
N SER A 39 14.38 -8.76 -17.73
CA SER A 39 14.49 -9.09 -16.30
C SER A 39 15.78 -8.53 -15.66
N ASP A 40 16.82 -8.37 -16.46
CA ASP A 40 18.15 -7.96 -15.99
C ASP A 40 18.31 -6.42 -16.00
N GLU A 41 17.36 -5.68 -16.59
CA GLU A 41 17.37 -4.22 -16.68
C GLU A 41 16.64 -3.55 -15.50
N TYR A 42 17.12 -3.81 -14.27
CA TYR A 42 16.48 -3.35 -13.04
C TYR A 42 16.15 -1.85 -13.00
N ILE A 43 17.08 -0.98 -13.42
CA ILE A 43 16.88 0.48 -13.43
C ILE A 43 15.72 0.85 -14.37
N LYS A 44 15.65 0.22 -15.55
CA LYS A 44 14.61 0.50 -16.55
C LYS A 44 13.24 0.06 -16.05
N MET A 45 13.17 -1.09 -15.39
CA MET A 45 11.95 -1.55 -14.71
C MET A 45 11.50 -0.56 -13.63
N ARG A 46 12.44 -0.05 -12.81
CA ARG A 46 12.13 0.97 -11.79
C ARG A 46 11.64 2.29 -12.39
N ILE A 47 12.22 2.75 -13.50
CA ILE A 47 11.76 3.95 -14.22
C ILE A 47 10.34 3.72 -14.75
N ALA A 48 10.08 2.59 -15.40
CA ALA A 48 8.76 2.23 -15.91
C ALA A 48 7.71 2.22 -14.77
N ASN A 49 8.01 1.56 -13.65
CA ASN A 49 7.13 1.52 -12.48
C ASN A 49 6.90 2.92 -11.89
N PHE A 50 7.94 3.76 -11.80
CA PHE A 50 7.79 5.13 -11.32
C PHE A 50 6.84 5.95 -12.20
N LEU A 51 6.97 5.83 -13.52
CA LEU A 51 6.07 6.49 -14.46
C LEU A 51 4.61 6.03 -14.29
N ILE A 52 4.37 4.74 -14.05
CA ILE A 52 3.04 4.21 -13.73
C ILE A 52 2.47 4.94 -12.50
N LYS A 53 3.24 5.08 -11.41
CA LYS A 53 2.77 5.75 -10.19
C LYS A 53 2.39 7.22 -10.45
N ILE A 54 3.19 7.95 -11.25
CA ILE A 54 2.87 9.33 -11.66
C ILE A 54 1.55 9.39 -12.43
N ILE A 55 1.35 8.49 -13.38
CA ILE A 55 0.14 8.47 -14.21
C ILE A 55 -1.09 8.10 -13.36
N ILE A 56 -0.97 7.22 -12.36
CA ILE A 56 -2.06 6.89 -11.42
C ILE A 56 -2.48 8.13 -10.62
N ILE A 57 -1.51 8.91 -10.12
CA ILE A 57 -1.78 10.16 -9.40
C ILE A 57 -2.56 11.13 -10.30
N ILE A 58 -2.10 11.31 -11.55
CA ILE A 58 -2.76 12.18 -12.53
C ILE A 58 -4.16 11.66 -12.87
N THR A 59 -4.31 10.36 -13.11
CA THR A 59 -5.60 9.74 -13.45
C THR A 59 -6.59 9.91 -12.31
N THR A 60 -6.18 9.62 -11.07
CA THR A 60 -7.00 9.79 -9.87
C THR A 60 -7.41 11.25 -9.66
N PHE A 61 -6.49 12.18 -9.90
CA PHE A 61 -6.78 13.62 -9.89
C PHE A 61 -7.83 13.98 -10.94
N VAL A 62 -7.66 13.51 -12.19
CA VAL A 62 -8.57 13.83 -13.30
C VAL A 62 -9.96 13.28 -13.03
N PHE A 63 -10.07 12.02 -12.60
CA PHE A 63 -11.33 11.40 -12.23
C PHE A 63 -12.02 12.19 -11.11
N THR A 64 -11.30 12.55 -10.06
CA THR A 64 -11.88 13.31 -8.93
C THR A 64 -12.34 14.71 -9.35
N LYS A 65 -11.48 15.46 -10.04
CA LYS A 65 -11.69 16.88 -10.29
C LYS A 65 -12.60 17.16 -11.47
N TYR A 66 -12.46 16.41 -12.55
CA TYR A 66 -13.13 16.70 -13.82
C TYR A 66 -14.29 15.74 -14.11
N ILE A 67 -14.15 14.45 -13.79
CA ILE A 67 -15.23 13.47 -14.02
C ILE A 67 -16.27 13.56 -12.89
N ASP A 68 -15.82 13.50 -11.64
CA ASP A 68 -16.69 13.55 -10.45
C ASP A 68 -17.02 14.96 -10.00
N LYS A 69 -16.31 15.97 -10.52
CA LYS A 69 -16.49 17.39 -10.16
C LYS A 69 -16.36 17.64 -8.65
N ARG A 70 -15.56 16.83 -7.95
CA ARG A 70 -15.27 16.95 -6.51
C ARG A 70 -14.01 17.77 -6.26
N LYS A 71 -13.91 18.36 -5.07
CA LYS A 71 -12.68 19.01 -4.60
C LYS A 71 -11.64 17.94 -4.26
N LEU A 72 -10.35 18.22 -4.41
CA LEU A 72 -9.27 17.27 -4.07
C LEU A 72 -9.21 16.92 -2.59
N SER A 73 -9.77 17.78 -1.73
CA SER A 73 -9.96 17.46 -0.31
C SER A 73 -10.83 16.22 -0.10
N PHE A 74 -11.67 15.83 -1.08
CA PHE A 74 -12.42 14.58 -1.07
C PHE A 74 -11.52 13.35 -0.98
N LEU A 75 -10.35 13.39 -1.63
CA LEU A 75 -9.37 12.31 -1.55
C LEU A 75 -8.71 12.22 -0.16
N GLY A 76 -8.97 13.15 0.76
CA GLY A 76 -8.25 13.28 2.02
C GLY A 76 -6.88 13.94 1.88
N ILE A 77 -6.62 14.62 0.75
CA ILE A 77 -5.43 15.46 0.54
C ILE A 77 -5.77 16.88 0.99
N LYS A 78 -5.55 17.14 2.28
CA LYS A 78 -5.59 18.50 2.84
C LYS A 78 -4.32 18.73 3.64
N PHE A 79 -3.32 19.36 3.01
CA PHE A 79 -2.06 19.63 3.68
C PHE A 79 -2.23 20.73 4.73
N GLU A 80 -2.28 20.31 5.99
CA GLU A 80 -2.15 21.14 7.17
C GLU A 80 -0.78 20.86 7.79
N LYS A 81 0.21 21.76 7.61
CA LYS A 81 1.64 21.51 7.89
C LYS A 81 1.90 20.64 9.14
N ASN A 82 1.49 21.12 10.31
CA ASN A 82 1.77 20.42 11.58
C ASN A 82 1.02 19.09 11.70
N ARG A 83 -0.27 19.04 11.30
CA ARG A 83 -1.09 17.83 11.38
C ARG A 83 -0.64 16.76 10.38
N SER A 84 -0.33 17.17 9.15
CA SER A 84 0.04 16.26 8.05
C SER A 84 1.39 15.61 8.32
N ILE A 85 2.39 16.40 8.74
CA ILE A 85 3.71 15.88 9.14
C ILE A 85 3.55 14.94 10.34
N LYS A 86 2.73 15.31 11.34
CA LYS A 86 2.47 14.46 12.50
C LYS A 86 1.83 13.13 12.11
N LEU A 87 0.81 13.15 11.25
CA LEU A 87 0.12 11.94 10.80
C LEU A 87 1.03 11.02 9.99
N PHE A 88 1.80 11.58 9.05
CA PHE A 88 2.81 10.83 8.31
C PHE A 88 3.85 10.20 9.24
N GLY A 89 4.40 10.98 10.18
CA GLY A 89 5.36 10.48 11.16
C GLY A 89 4.80 9.41 12.09
N ILE A 90 3.54 9.53 12.51
CA ILE A 90 2.85 8.48 13.28
C ILE A 90 2.69 7.21 12.44
N GLY A 91 2.32 7.33 11.17
CA GLY A 91 2.24 6.19 10.25
C GLY A 91 3.58 5.47 10.12
N CYS A 92 4.66 6.23 9.93
CA CYS A 92 6.00 5.66 9.89
C CYS A 92 6.35 4.94 11.21
N LEU A 93 6.03 5.56 12.35
CA LEU A 93 6.34 5.02 13.67
C LEU A 93 5.61 3.71 13.95
N ILE A 94 4.34 3.57 13.54
CA ILE A 94 3.55 2.34 13.71
C ILE A 94 4.30 1.14 13.09
N VAL A 95 4.74 1.29 11.85
CA VAL A 95 5.42 0.22 11.13
C VAL A 95 6.84 0.01 11.66
N LEU A 96 7.58 1.07 12.00
CA LEU A 96 8.91 0.90 12.62
C LEU A 96 8.83 0.09 13.93
N CYS A 97 7.80 0.34 14.75
CA CYS A 97 7.56 -0.45 15.95
C CYS A 97 7.19 -1.91 15.61
N GLN A 98 6.30 -2.13 14.63
CA GLN A 98 5.92 -3.46 14.15
C GLN A 98 7.14 -4.26 13.66
N LEU A 99 7.94 -3.66 12.77
CA LEU A 99 9.14 -4.27 12.22
C LEU A 99 10.18 -4.57 13.30
N THR A 100 10.41 -3.65 14.24
CA THR A 100 11.33 -3.91 15.36
C THR A 100 10.90 -5.12 16.19
N ILE A 101 9.60 -5.30 16.43
CA ILE A 101 9.06 -6.45 17.15
C ILE A 101 9.25 -7.74 16.33
N ILE A 102 8.89 -7.72 15.05
CA ILE A 102 9.03 -8.87 14.15
C ILE A 102 10.50 -9.27 14.03
N ASP A 103 11.41 -8.33 13.78
CA ASP A 103 12.84 -8.57 13.67
C ASP A 103 13.41 -9.17 14.96
N THR A 104 12.99 -8.64 16.11
CA THR A 104 13.40 -9.16 17.43
C THR A 104 12.95 -10.61 17.60
N ILE A 105 11.67 -10.91 17.33
CA ILE A 105 11.14 -12.28 17.41
C ILE A 105 11.88 -13.20 16.45
N THR A 106 12.05 -12.77 15.21
CA THR A 106 12.69 -13.53 14.14
C THR A 106 14.15 -13.84 14.47
N TYR A 107 14.88 -12.89 15.07
CA TYR A 107 16.23 -13.08 15.58
C TYR A 107 16.30 -14.14 16.68
N PHE A 108 15.46 -14.03 17.73
CA PHE A 108 15.47 -14.98 18.84
C PHE A 108 15.01 -16.39 18.43
N LEU A 109 14.06 -16.48 17.51
CA LEU A 109 13.58 -17.75 16.96
C LEU A 109 14.49 -18.32 15.86
N LYS A 110 15.55 -17.59 15.47
CA LYS A 110 16.51 -17.99 14.43
C LYS A 110 15.85 -18.30 13.07
N PHE A 111 14.88 -17.48 12.68
CA PHE A 111 14.16 -17.64 11.42
C PHE A 111 14.91 -17.12 10.20
N VAL A 112 15.93 -16.27 10.39
CA VAL A 112 16.83 -15.78 9.33
C VAL A 112 18.19 -16.47 9.41
N GLU A 113 18.79 -16.76 8.27
CA GLU A 113 20.21 -17.13 8.17
C GLU A 113 21.13 -15.90 8.30
N LYS A 114 22.44 -16.10 8.04
CA LYS A 114 23.39 -14.98 7.93
C LYS A 114 22.97 -14.04 6.80
N GLY A 115 22.65 -12.80 7.16
CA GLY A 115 22.59 -11.70 6.22
C GLY A 115 23.99 -11.18 5.88
N TYR A 116 24.12 -10.53 4.73
CA TYR A 116 25.33 -9.82 4.32
C TYR A 116 24.98 -8.36 4.02
N PHE A 117 25.89 -7.48 4.44
CA PHE A 117 25.78 -6.06 4.17
C PHE A 117 26.35 -5.74 2.80
N ASN A 118 25.58 -5.00 2.01
CA ASN A 118 25.99 -4.53 0.69
C ASN A 118 26.25 -3.01 0.73
N PHE A 119 27.38 -2.62 1.34
CA PHE A 119 27.73 -1.20 1.48
C PHE A 119 28.58 -0.71 0.32
N SER A 120 28.01 0.15 -0.52
CA SER A 120 28.76 1.01 -1.43
C SER A 120 28.06 2.36 -1.56
N PHE A 121 28.80 3.41 -1.93
CA PHE A 121 28.21 4.72 -2.19
C PHE A 121 27.08 4.64 -3.24
N LYS A 122 27.27 3.84 -4.29
CA LYS A 122 26.24 3.60 -5.32
C LYS A 122 24.98 3.00 -4.73
N ILE A 123 25.10 2.05 -3.81
CA ILE A 123 23.95 1.39 -3.16
C ILE A 123 23.24 2.34 -2.22
N LEU A 124 23.97 3.08 -1.38
CA LEU A 124 23.37 4.05 -0.48
C LEU A 124 22.66 5.16 -1.28
N PHE A 125 23.29 5.67 -2.34
CA PHE A 125 22.72 6.72 -3.18
C PHE A 125 21.47 6.23 -3.94
N MET A 126 21.52 5.04 -4.53
CA MET A 126 20.38 4.48 -5.28
C MET A 126 19.26 3.99 -4.35
N GLY A 127 19.58 3.15 -3.37
CA GLY A 127 18.63 2.53 -2.44
C GLY A 127 18.00 3.53 -1.46
N ILE A 128 18.82 4.27 -0.72
CA ILE A 128 18.30 5.22 0.30
C ILE A 128 17.88 6.55 -0.32
N GLY A 129 18.54 6.99 -1.39
CA GLY A 129 18.21 8.25 -2.06
C GLY A 129 17.09 8.12 -3.08
N ILE A 130 17.41 7.59 -4.27
CA ILE A 130 16.49 7.57 -5.42
C ILE A 130 15.28 6.66 -5.16
N PHE A 131 15.46 5.50 -4.56
CA PHE A 131 14.35 4.57 -4.37
C PHE A 131 13.46 4.89 -3.16
N ALA A 132 13.93 5.69 -2.19
CA ALA A 132 13.01 6.30 -1.22
C ALA A 132 11.98 7.22 -1.90
N ILE A 133 12.39 7.94 -2.95
CA ILE A 133 11.48 8.75 -3.76
C ILE A 133 10.53 7.83 -4.54
N HIS A 134 11.01 6.67 -5.00
CA HIS A 134 10.13 5.70 -5.64
C HIS A 134 9.04 5.19 -4.69
N THR A 135 9.40 4.70 -3.51
CA THR A 135 8.47 4.10 -2.55
C THR A 135 7.48 5.11 -1.99
N ILE A 136 7.89 6.37 -1.78
CA ILE A 136 6.92 7.40 -1.34
C ILE A 136 5.88 7.68 -2.43
N PHE A 137 6.27 7.65 -3.71
CA PHE A 137 5.32 7.79 -4.82
C PHE A 137 4.44 6.55 -4.99
N THR A 138 4.95 5.35 -4.71
CA THR A 138 4.12 4.13 -4.60
C THR A 138 3.00 4.36 -3.58
N GLY A 139 3.36 4.67 -2.33
CA GLY A 139 2.38 4.93 -1.27
C GLY A 139 1.41 6.06 -1.63
N ILE A 140 1.90 7.21 -2.14
CA ILE A 140 1.01 8.31 -2.56
C ILE A 140 0.01 7.84 -3.63
N SER A 141 0.50 7.20 -4.69
CA SER A 141 -0.35 6.83 -5.83
C SER A 141 -1.42 5.80 -5.46
N GLU A 142 -1.05 4.79 -4.67
CA GLU A 142 -1.96 3.72 -4.29
C GLU A 142 -2.93 4.18 -3.20
N GLU A 143 -2.47 4.93 -2.19
CA GLU A 143 -3.38 5.48 -1.19
C GLU A 143 -4.37 6.48 -1.81
N MET A 144 -3.93 7.30 -2.78
CA MET A 144 -4.84 8.19 -3.50
C MET A 144 -5.92 7.41 -4.26
N LEU A 145 -5.54 6.33 -4.95
CA LEU A 145 -6.48 5.52 -5.74
C LEU A 145 -7.43 4.72 -4.84
N PHE A 146 -6.89 3.96 -3.89
CA PHE A 146 -7.68 3.02 -3.10
C PHE A 146 -8.40 3.70 -1.94
N ARG A 147 -7.73 4.53 -1.14
CA ARG A 147 -8.31 5.13 0.07
C ARG A 147 -9.02 6.45 -0.26
N GLY A 148 -8.36 7.28 -1.06
CA GLY A 148 -8.94 8.55 -1.49
C GLY A 148 -10.13 8.35 -2.44
N TYR A 149 -9.93 7.66 -3.55
CA TYR A 149 -10.92 7.60 -4.62
C TYR A 149 -11.91 6.44 -4.49
N ILE A 150 -11.44 5.18 -4.45
CA ILE A 150 -12.30 3.99 -4.45
C ILE A 150 -13.11 3.92 -3.14
N LEU A 151 -12.43 3.88 -1.99
CA LEU A 151 -13.07 3.84 -0.67
C LEU A 151 -13.96 5.07 -0.46
N GLY A 152 -13.46 6.28 -0.75
CA GLY A 152 -14.26 7.51 -0.67
C GLY A 152 -15.58 7.42 -1.46
N ASN A 153 -15.55 6.85 -2.66
CA ASN A 153 -16.77 6.64 -3.46
C ASN A 153 -17.66 5.55 -2.87
N LEU A 154 -17.10 4.41 -2.45
CA LEU A 154 -17.86 3.31 -1.83
C LEU A 154 -18.65 3.76 -0.60
N LEU A 155 -18.07 4.63 0.23
CA LEU A 155 -18.71 5.18 1.43
C LEU A 155 -19.94 6.06 1.14
N THR A 156 -20.12 6.52 -0.11
CA THR A 156 -21.34 7.26 -0.49
C THR A 156 -22.57 6.38 -0.63
N ARG A 157 -22.40 5.04 -0.68
CA ARG A 157 -23.47 4.06 -0.94
C ARG A 157 -23.49 2.89 0.02
N TYR A 158 -22.32 2.51 0.52
CA TYR A 158 -22.15 1.36 1.39
C TYR A 158 -21.78 1.79 2.80
N SER A 159 -22.11 0.94 3.77
CA SER A 159 -21.58 1.07 5.13
C SER A 159 -20.05 1.04 5.11
N GLU A 160 -19.44 1.71 6.09
CA GLU A 160 -17.99 1.71 6.32
C GLU A 160 -17.35 0.33 6.20
N PHE A 161 -17.87 -0.67 6.94
CA PHE A 161 -17.38 -2.04 6.90
C PHE A 161 -17.33 -2.61 5.48
N LYS A 162 -18.43 -2.48 4.71
CA LYS A 162 -18.49 -2.94 3.32
C LYS A 162 -17.52 -2.16 2.42
N GLY A 163 -17.42 -0.84 2.59
CA GLY A 163 -16.49 0.00 1.82
C GLY A 163 -15.04 -0.40 2.05
N VAL A 164 -14.64 -0.60 3.30
CA VAL A 164 -13.31 -1.08 3.69
C VAL A 164 -13.03 -2.43 3.04
N ILE A 165 -13.87 -3.44 3.27
CA ILE A 165 -13.66 -4.79 2.73
C ILE A 165 -13.56 -4.79 1.20
N ILE A 166 -14.46 -4.11 0.49
CA ILE A 166 -14.43 -4.04 -0.97
C ILE A 166 -13.15 -3.35 -1.45
N SER A 167 -12.77 -2.22 -0.85
CA SER A 167 -11.56 -1.50 -1.23
C SER A 167 -10.30 -2.34 -0.98
N SER A 168 -10.23 -3.08 0.13
CA SER A 168 -9.11 -3.96 0.46
C SER A 168 -9.04 -5.16 -0.48
N ILE A 169 -10.17 -5.77 -0.87
CA ILE A 169 -10.20 -6.82 -1.88
C ILE A 169 -9.66 -6.31 -3.23
N LEU A 170 -10.11 -5.13 -3.67
CA LEU A 170 -9.63 -4.54 -4.93
C LEU A 170 -8.13 -4.22 -4.86
N PHE A 171 -7.65 -3.75 -3.71
CA PHE A 171 -6.23 -3.55 -3.45
C PHE A 171 -5.44 -4.86 -3.55
N THR A 172 -5.89 -5.96 -2.94
CA THR A 172 -5.23 -7.27 -3.07
C THR A 172 -5.23 -7.79 -4.50
N ILE A 173 -6.34 -7.66 -5.23
CA ILE A 173 -6.47 -8.18 -6.61
C ILE A 173 -5.42 -7.55 -7.54
N ILE A 174 -5.17 -6.24 -7.44
CA ILE A 174 -4.19 -5.60 -8.33
C ILE A 174 -2.74 -6.00 -8.02
N HIS A 175 -2.48 -6.60 -6.86
CA HIS A 175 -1.16 -7.07 -6.45
C HIS A 175 -0.90 -8.52 -6.85
N VAL A 176 -1.88 -9.24 -7.39
CA VAL A 176 -1.76 -10.67 -7.73
C VAL A 176 -0.63 -10.90 -8.72
N SER A 177 0.38 -11.65 -8.29
CA SER A 177 1.50 -12.10 -9.10
C SER A 177 1.74 -13.60 -8.96
N SER A 178 2.39 -14.21 -9.96
CA SER A 178 2.73 -15.65 -9.96
C SER A 178 3.74 -16.06 -8.88
N GLN A 179 4.40 -15.10 -8.24
CA GLN A 179 5.47 -15.31 -7.27
C GLN A 179 4.95 -15.30 -5.82
N GLN A 180 3.70 -14.89 -5.60
CA GLN A 180 3.11 -14.77 -4.27
C GLN A 180 2.43 -16.05 -3.82
N THR A 181 2.49 -16.27 -2.52
CA THR A 181 1.84 -17.34 -1.79
C THR A 181 0.47 -16.90 -1.26
N ILE A 182 -0.30 -17.85 -0.71
CA ILE A 182 -1.60 -17.53 -0.12
C ILE A 182 -1.48 -16.64 1.12
N ILE A 183 -0.39 -16.78 1.89
CA ILE A 183 -0.12 -15.93 3.05
C ILE A 183 0.23 -14.51 2.59
N ASP A 184 0.97 -14.33 1.49
CA ASP A 184 1.24 -12.99 0.92
C ASP A 184 -0.06 -12.26 0.55
N TYR A 185 -1.03 -12.95 -0.06
CA TYR A 185 -2.32 -12.33 -0.39
C TYR A 185 -3.12 -11.96 0.86
N LEU A 186 -3.03 -12.76 1.92
CA LEU A 186 -3.69 -12.47 3.19
C LEU A 186 -3.06 -11.23 3.86
N ASP A 187 -1.73 -11.13 3.87
CA ASP A 187 -0.98 -9.98 4.36
C ASP A 187 -1.39 -8.69 3.62
N ILE A 188 -1.35 -8.71 2.27
CA ILE A 188 -1.77 -7.57 1.45
C ILE A 188 -3.22 -7.17 1.72
N PHE A 189 -4.12 -8.15 1.93
CA PHE A 189 -5.51 -7.88 2.25
C PHE A 189 -5.69 -7.23 3.63
N LEU A 190 -4.99 -7.72 4.65
CA LEU A 190 -5.04 -7.20 6.00
C LEU A 190 -4.40 -5.81 6.11
N MET A 191 -3.23 -5.59 5.49
CA MET A 191 -2.65 -4.26 5.27
C MET A 191 -3.66 -3.35 4.55
N GLY A 192 -4.34 -3.92 3.56
CA GLY A 192 -5.49 -3.37 2.86
C GLY A 192 -6.52 -2.72 3.80
N ILE A 193 -6.92 -3.47 4.83
CA ILE A 193 -7.91 -3.05 5.84
C ILE A 193 -7.30 -2.03 6.80
N ILE A 194 -6.08 -2.25 7.30
CA ILE A 194 -5.40 -1.35 8.24
C ILE A 194 -5.31 0.06 7.67
N LEU A 195 -4.80 0.20 6.44
CA LEU A 195 -4.66 1.49 5.78
C LEU A 195 -6.01 2.19 5.56
N ALA A 196 -7.06 1.43 5.24
CA ALA A 196 -8.41 1.97 5.10
C ALA A 196 -8.98 2.48 6.44
N GLU A 197 -8.83 1.71 7.53
CA GLU A 197 -9.24 2.13 8.87
C GLU A 197 -8.45 3.36 9.36
N LEU A 198 -7.13 3.39 9.14
CA LEU A 198 -6.29 4.54 9.49
C LEU A 198 -6.67 5.80 8.69
N PHE A 199 -7.04 5.65 7.42
CA PHE A 199 -7.61 6.74 6.64
C PHE A 199 -8.91 7.26 7.26
N LEU A 200 -9.82 6.38 7.65
CA LEU A 200 -11.12 6.73 8.23
C LEU A 200 -10.99 7.39 9.61
N ILE A 201 -10.05 6.93 10.44
CA ILE A 201 -9.76 7.51 11.76
C ILE A 201 -9.16 8.91 11.62
N SER A 202 -8.23 9.10 10.69
CA SER A 202 -7.48 10.35 10.58
C SER A 202 -8.15 11.39 9.67
N GLY A 203 -9.04 10.96 8.77
CA GLY A 203 -9.64 11.78 7.71
C GLY A 203 -8.59 12.35 6.75
N SER A 204 -7.45 11.68 6.59
CA SER A 204 -6.27 12.22 5.92
C SER A 204 -5.41 11.11 5.33
N LEU A 205 -4.97 11.26 4.09
CA LEU A 205 -4.09 10.25 3.47
C LEU A 205 -2.67 10.25 4.06
N TYR A 206 -2.24 11.30 4.76
CA TYR A 206 -0.87 11.35 5.26
C TYR A 206 -0.53 10.23 6.24
N LEU A 207 -1.52 9.75 7.03
CA LEU A 207 -1.33 8.63 7.94
C LEU A 207 -1.09 7.30 7.19
N PRO A 208 -2.00 6.82 6.33
CA PRO A 208 -1.77 5.59 5.57
C PRO A 208 -0.59 5.72 4.59
N ILE A 209 -0.31 6.90 4.01
CA ILE A 209 0.88 7.10 3.17
C ILE A 209 2.16 6.86 3.99
N GLY A 210 2.22 7.31 5.26
CA GLY A 210 3.37 7.07 6.13
C GLY A 210 3.59 5.59 6.43
N VAL A 211 2.50 4.86 6.72
CA VAL A 211 2.52 3.40 6.92
C VAL A 211 3.02 2.68 5.67
N HIS A 212 2.41 2.96 4.52
CA HIS A 212 2.73 2.31 3.25
C HIS A 212 4.17 2.61 2.81
N PHE A 213 4.56 3.89 2.80
CA PHE A 213 5.91 4.31 2.41
C PHE A 213 7.00 3.61 3.22
N ILE A 214 6.89 3.62 4.56
CA ILE A 214 7.97 3.09 5.39
C ILE A 214 8.03 1.56 5.32
N SER A 215 6.88 0.91 5.15
CA SER A 215 6.80 -0.54 4.95
C SER A 215 7.57 -0.93 3.70
N ASP A 216 7.22 -0.35 2.56
CA ASP A 216 7.89 -0.62 1.28
C ASP A 216 9.35 -0.21 1.34
N PHE A 217 9.66 0.96 1.88
CA PHE A 217 11.04 1.44 1.93
C PHE A 217 11.94 0.52 2.73
N ILE A 218 11.47 0.07 3.90
CA ILE A 218 12.25 -0.83 4.75
C ILE A 218 12.35 -2.22 4.08
N GLN A 219 11.25 -2.77 3.57
CA GLN A 219 11.20 -4.14 3.03
C GLN A 219 11.72 -4.30 1.59
N GLU A 220 11.78 -3.21 0.81
CA GLU A 220 12.26 -3.25 -0.57
C GLU A 220 13.67 -2.69 -0.72
N GLU A 221 14.02 -1.63 0.01
CA GLU A 221 15.28 -0.89 -0.19
C GLU A 221 16.30 -1.10 0.92
N ILE A 222 15.89 -1.25 2.18
CA ILE A 222 16.82 -1.44 3.29
C ILE A 222 17.11 -2.92 3.49
N PHE A 223 16.06 -3.71 3.71
CA PHE A 223 16.09 -5.15 3.92
C PHE A 223 15.57 -5.83 2.67
N ARG A 224 16.22 -6.91 2.22
CA ARG A 224 15.70 -7.74 1.13
C ARG A 224 16.01 -9.21 1.41
N VAL A 225 14.95 -10.02 1.47
CA VAL A 225 15.05 -11.49 1.36
C VAL A 225 15.76 -11.82 0.06
N ILE A 226 16.61 -12.86 -0.01
CA ILE A 226 17.27 -13.30 -1.25
C ILE A 226 16.46 -14.41 -1.93
N ALA A 227 15.86 -14.07 -3.05
CA ALA A 227 15.28 -14.89 -4.09
C ALA A 227 15.83 -14.45 -5.47
N VAL A 228 15.63 -15.27 -6.49
CA VAL A 228 16.18 -15.06 -7.84
C VAL A 228 15.47 -13.85 -8.51
N ASN A 229 16.25 -12.91 -9.10
CA ASN A 229 15.82 -11.64 -9.79
C ASN A 229 15.53 -10.41 -8.91
N GLU A 230 16.48 -10.00 -8.07
CA GLU A 230 16.24 -9.01 -7.01
C GLU A 230 16.85 -7.62 -7.16
N ASN A 231 16.33 -6.70 -6.33
CA ASN A 231 16.89 -5.38 -6.06
C ASN A 231 18.41 -5.47 -5.80
N PRO A 232 19.27 -5.05 -6.75
CA PRO A 232 20.71 -5.08 -6.55
C PRO A 232 21.19 -3.96 -5.61
N TYR A 233 20.29 -3.04 -5.24
CA TYR A 233 20.57 -1.86 -4.42
C TYR A 233 20.00 -1.95 -3.00
N ALA A 234 19.51 -3.13 -2.58
CA ALA A 234 19.15 -3.33 -1.17
C ALA A 234 20.40 -3.28 -0.27
N VAL A 235 20.30 -2.60 0.87
CA VAL A 235 21.43 -2.39 1.80
C VAL A 235 21.80 -3.67 2.54
N ILE A 236 20.80 -4.43 2.97
CA ILE A 236 20.96 -5.67 3.75
C ILE A 236 20.22 -6.78 3.02
N LYS A 237 20.95 -7.85 2.68
CA LYS A 237 20.39 -9.02 2.02
C LYS A 237 20.48 -10.23 2.92
N PHE A 238 19.41 -11.03 2.99
CA PHE A 238 19.38 -12.23 3.82
C PHE A 238 18.63 -13.37 3.14
N ASN A 239 19.13 -14.60 3.29
CA ASN A 239 18.37 -15.77 2.90
C ASN A 239 17.30 -16.09 3.96
N ILE A 240 16.07 -16.34 3.52
CA ILE A 240 15.06 -17.00 4.35
C ILE A 240 15.16 -18.51 4.11
N THR A 241 15.09 -19.30 5.17
CA THR A 241 15.18 -20.77 5.12
C THR A 241 13.93 -21.50 5.56
N ASN A 242 12.82 -20.77 5.73
CA ASN A 242 11.72 -21.26 6.55
C ASN A 242 10.37 -21.15 5.84
N ASP A 243 10.29 -21.71 4.63
CA ASP A 243 9.04 -21.97 3.95
C ASP A 243 8.14 -22.88 4.81
N VAL A 244 6.86 -22.55 4.82
CA VAL A 244 5.80 -23.32 5.45
C VAL A 244 5.09 -24.12 4.38
N LEU A 245 5.16 -25.45 4.52
CA LEU A 245 4.59 -26.40 3.57
C LEU A 245 3.32 -27.00 4.14
N ILE A 246 2.24 -27.02 3.36
CA ILE A 246 1.04 -27.83 3.63
C ILE A 246 0.87 -28.81 2.48
N ASN A 247 0.82 -30.11 2.79
CA ASN A 247 0.70 -31.19 1.79
C ASN A 247 1.74 -31.11 0.65
N GLY A 248 2.93 -30.60 0.93
CA GLY A 248 4.03 -30.46 -0.04
C GLY A 248 3.98 -29.17 -0.88
N SER A 249 2.99 -28.29 -0.68
CA SER A 249 2.93 -26.97 -1.32
C SER A 249 3.36 -25.87 -0.37
N THR A 250 4.22 -24.95 -0.82
CA THR A 250 4.60 -23.74 -0.05
C THR A 250 3.41 -22.81 0.02
N ILE A 251 2.98 -22.49 1.24
CA ILE A 251 1.86 -21.58 1.49
C ILE A 251 2.33 -20.18 1.93
N GLY A 252 3.59 -20.03 2.30
CA GLY A 252 4.21 -18.79 2.79
C GLY A 252 5.44 -19.09 3.63
N SER A 253 6.02 -18.09 4.27
CA SER A 253 7.15 -18.21 5.20
C SER A 253 6.74 -18.01 6.66
N LYS A 254 7.56 -18.48 7.59
CA LYS A 254 7.33 -18.21 9.03
C LYS A 254 7.34 -16.71 9.36
N ILE A 255 8.07 -15.90 8.59
CA ILE A 255 8.15 -14.44 8.79
C ILE A 255 6.84 -13.80 8.32
N GLU A 256 6.33 -14.15 7.14
CA GLU A 256 5.03 -13.67 6.65
C GLU A 256 3.89 -14.01 7.61
N ILE A 257 3.91 -15.19 8.24
CA ILE A 257 2.93 -15.54 9.28
C ILE A 257 3.03 -14.59 10.49
N LEU A 258 4.24 -14.18 10.89
CA LEU A 258 4.40 -13.18 11.97
C LEU A 258 3.84 -11.81 11.57
N PHE A 259 4.01 -11.41 10.30
CA PHE A 259 3.37 -10.20 9.77
C PHE A 259 1.85 -10.28 9.88
N VAL A 260 1.22 -11.33 9.34
CA VAL A 260 -0.24 -11.55 9.43
C VAL A 260 -0.73 -11.52 10.89
N ILE A 261 -0.03 -12.19 11.82
CA ILE A 261 -0.39 -12.16 13.25
C ILE A 261 -0.33 -10.73 13.80
N SER A 262 0.74 -10.00 13.48
CA SER A 262 0.92 -8.62 13.95
C SER A 262 -0.15 -7.68 13.39
N GLU A 263 -0.58 -7.88 12.14
CA GLU A 263 -1.65 -7.10 11.51
C GLU A 263 -3.00 -7.36 12.15
N ILE A 264 -3.32 -8.62 12.48
CA ILE A 264 -4.52 -8.97 13.25
C ILE A 264 -4.50 -8.26 14.61
N ILE A 265 -3.36 -8.22 15.29
CA ILE A 265 -3.19 -7.51 16.56
C ILE A 265 -3.42 -6.00 16.36
N ILE A 266 -2.84 -5.39 15.31
CA ILE A 266 -3.06 -3.97 14.98
C ILE A 266 -4.55 -3.69 14.73
N LEU A 267 -5.24 -4.55 13.98
CA LEU A 267 -6.68 -4.43 13.73
C LEU A 267 -7.50 -4.55 15.02
N MET A 268 -7.12 -5.44 15.93
CA MET A 268 -7.75 -5.52 17.26
C MET A 268 -7.57 -4.23 18.06
N PHE A 269 -6.37 -3.62 18.02
CA PHE A 269 -6.14 -2.31 18.66
C PHE A 269 -6.98 -1.21 18.03
N ILE A 270 -7.05 -1.15 16.70
CA ILE A 270 -7.88 -0.20 15.94
C ILE A 270 -9.36 -0.37 16.32
N TYR A 271 -9.87 -1.60 16.33
CA TYR A 271 -11.26 -1.90 16.70
C TYR A 271 -11.58 -1.42 18.13
N ASN A 272 -10.71 -1.74 19.09
CA ASN A 272 -10.88 -1.32 20.48
C ASN A 272 -10.80 0.20 20.64
N TYR A 273 -9.90 0.86 19.90
CA TYR A 273 -9.80 2.32 19.86
C TYR A 273 -11.09 2.95 19.34
N ASN A 274 -11.60 2.47 18.20
CA ASN A 274 -12.84 2.96 17.60
C ASN A 274 -14.05 2.77 18.53
N LYS A 275 -14.14 1.62 19.21
CA LYS A 275 -15.19 1.34 20.20
C LYS A 275 -15.10 2.25 21.42
N LYS A 276 -13.90 2.50 21.94
CA LYS A 276 -13.68 3.34 23.13
C LYS A 276 -14.03 4.81 22.88
N PHE A 277 -13.73 5.31 21.68
CA PHE A 277 -13.88 6.73 21.35
C PHE A 277 -15.11 7.04 20.48
N ASN A 278 -15.99 6.07 20.20
CA ASN A 278 -17.22 6.21 19.41
C ASN A 278 -17.03 6.99 18.09
N ILE A 279 -15.89 6.79 17.43
CA ILE A 279 -15.49 7.56 16.24
C ILE A 279 -16.47 7.33 15.07
N SER A 280 -17.21 6.21 15.06
CA SER A 280 -18.28 5.93 14.10
C SER A 280 -19.41 6.95 14.09
N ASN A 281 -19.57 7.77 15.15
CA ASN A 281 -20.63 8.77 15.29
C ASN A 281 -20.17 10.23 15.08
N MET A 282 -18.87 10.48 14.88
CA MET A 282 -18.39 11.82 14.53
C MET A 282 -18.58 12.05 13.04
N SER A 283 -19.00 13.25 12.63
CA SER A 283 -19.27 13.61 11.23
C SER A 283 -18.06 13.31 10.34
N LYS A 284 -18.13 12.19 9.64
CA LYS A 284 -17.19 11.75 8.60
C LYS A 284 -17.38 12.65 7.36
N PRO A 285 -16.31 12.88 6.58
CA PRO A 285 -16.29 13.87 5.49
C PRO A 285 -17.37 13.70 4.42
#